data_AF-A0A0H3YC44-F1
#
_entry.id   AF-A0A0H3YC44-F1
#
_cell.length_a   1.000
_cell.length_b   1.000
_cell.length_c   1.000
_cell.angle_alpha   90.00
_cell.angle_beta   90.00
_cell.angle_gamma   90.00
#
_symmetry.space_group_name_H-M   'P 1'
#
loop_
_entity.id
_entity.type
_entity.pdbx_description
1 polymer ?
#
loop_
_entity_poly.entity_id
_entity_poly.type
_entity_poly.pdbx_seq_one_letter_code
_entity_poly.pdbx_strand_id
1 'polypeptide(L)'
;MEVGNALATRKVLKADREKLRRDKLNEQFLELGNLLDPDRPKNDKGTIVSDTIQVLKELNSEVKRLKKEHALLCEETHELTQEKNEIREEKASLKSSIQQNLRAQQHQQTQGFVVPWDSQLLMAPSYPFPIAVPMHHRAAQVPPLFANATPTTYIPYLTPAMPRVDQPAALNVSASGPRAGTANSTDVATDLELKIPGSKVEHKKL
;
A
#
# COMPACT_ATOMS: atom_id res chain seq x y z
N MET A 1 34.65 -68.99 -37.14
CA MET A 1 35.28 -67.97 -36.25
C MET A 1 34.58 -66.61 -36.26
N GLU A 2 33.75 -66.27 -37.25
CA GLU A 2 33.14 -64.94 -37.41
C GLU A 2 32.06 -64.54 -36.38
N VAL A 3 31.24 -65.50 -35.93
CA VAL A 3 30.11 -65.24 -35.02
C VAL A 3 30.57 -64.70 -33.65
N GLY A 4 31.77 -65.07 -33.21
CA GLY A 4 32.35 -64.58 -31.95
C GLY A 4 32.68 -63.08 -31.97
N ASN A 5 33.08 -62.55 -33.13
CA ASN A 5 33.48 -61.15 -33.28
C ASN A 5 32.26 -60.21 -33.23
N ALA A 6 31.17 -60.56 -33.93
CA ALA A 6 29.93 -59.79 -33.91
C ALA A 6 29.28 -59.72 -32.51
N LEU A 7 29.40 -60.80 -31.72
CA LEU A 7 28.91 -60.83 -30.34
C LEU A 7 29.74 -59.91 -29.43
N ALA A 8 31.07 -59.90 -29.60
CA ALA A 8 31.97 -59.04 -28.85
C ALA A 8 31.69 -57.55 -29.15
N THR A 9 31.55 -57.17 -30.43
CA THR A 9 31.19 -55.80 -30.82
C THR A 9 29.86 -55.36 -30.21
N ARG A 10 28.85 -56.24 -30.21
CA ARG A 10 27.54 -55.94 -29.60
C ARG A 10 27.63 -55.73 -28.09
N LYS A 11 28.51 -56.45 -27.38
CA LYS A 11 28.75 -56.26 -25.95
C LYS A 11 29.43 -54.93 -25.67
N VAL A 12 30.43 -54.54 -26.48
CA VAL A 12 31.11 -53.24 -26.37
C VAL A 12 30.14 -52.09 -26.58
N LEU A 13 29.32 -52.12 -27.63
CA LEU A 13 28.31 -51.08 -27.89
C LEU A 13 27.29 -50.93 -26.75
N LYS A 14 26.93 -52.05 -26.08
CA LYS A 14 26.07 -52.01 -24.89
C LYS A 14 26.79 -51.39 -23.70
N ALA A 15 28.06 -51.73 -23.48
CA ALA A 15 28.88 -51.17 -22.41
C ALA A 15 29.07 -49.66 -22.59
N ASP A 16 29.38 -49.20 -23.80
CA ASP A 16 29.59 -47.78 -24.11
C ASP A 16 28.31 -46.97 -23.90
N ARG A 17 27.16 -47.50 -24.35
CA ARG A 17 25.85 -46.88 -24.11
C ARG A 17 25.54 -46.74 -22.63
N GLU A 18 25.84 -47.76 -21.84
CA GLU A 18 25.61 -47.73 -20.39
C GLU A 18 26.61 -46.82 -19.67
N LYS A 19 27.86 -46.75 -20.13
CA LYS A 19 28.85 -45.79 -19.63
C LYS A 19 28.33 -44.36 -19.83
N LEU A 20 27.89 -44.01 -21.04
CA LEU A 20 27.34 -42.68 -21.32
C LEU A 20 26.13 -42.36 -20.44
N ARG A 21 25.25 -43.34 -20.21
CA ARG A 21 24.09 -43.19 -19.31
C ARG A 21 24.54 -42.87 -17.88
N ARG A 22 25.52 -43.60 -17.34
CA ARG A 22 26.02 -43.40 -15.97
C ARG A 22 26.80 -42.10 -15.82
N ASP A 23 27.58 -41.72 -16.83
CA ASP A 23 28.34 -40.47 -16.85
C ASP A 23 27.36 -39.28 -16.78
N LYS A 24 26.32 -39.27 -17.64
CA LYS A 24 25.26 -38.24 -17.60
C LYS A 24 24.54 -38.18 -16.24
N LEU A 25 24.22 -39.33 -15.65
CA LEU A 25 23.58 -39.35 -14.33
C LEU A 25 24.51 -38.79 -13.25
N ASN A 26 25.79 -39.13 -13.29
CA ASN A 26 26.76 -38.63 -12.32
C ASN A 26 27.00 -37.13 -12.46
N GLU A 27 26.99 -36.58 -13.68
CA GLU A 27 27.04 -35.14 -13.93
C GLU A 27 25.87 -34.41 -13.25
N GLN A 28 24.65 -34.95 -13.35
CA GLN A 28 23.48 -34.36 -12.68
C GLN A 28 23.60 -34.37 -11.15
N PHE A 29 24.13 -35.45 -10.56
CA PHE A 29 24.41 -35.49 -9.12
C PHE A 29 25.50 -34.50 -8.72
N LEU A 30 26.53 -34.34 -9.54
CA LEU A 30 27.62 -33.39 -9.29
C LEU A 30 27.11 -31.94 -9.34
N GLU A 31 26.33 -31.60 -10.38
CA GLU A 31 25.71 -30.28 -10.52
C GLU A 31 24.79 -29.96 -9.33
N LEU A 32 23.92 -30.91 -8.95
CA LEU A 32 23.02 -30.74 -7.82
C LEU A 32 23.80 -30.60 -6.50
N GLY A 33 24.85 -31.41 -6.30
CA GLY A 33 25.72 -31.30 -5.13
C GLY A 33 26.40 -29.94 -5.02
N ASN A 34 26.93 -29.42 -6.13
CA ASN A 34 27.55 -28.09 -6.18
C ASN A 34 26.55 -26.96 -5.95
N LEU A 35 25.29 -27.12 -6.36
CA LEU A 35 24.24 -26.14 -6.12
C LEU A 35 23.84 -26.06 -4.64
N LEU A 36 23.89 -27.20 -3.93
CA LEU A 36 23.60 -27.24 -2.49
C LEU A 36 24.73 -26.62 -1.67
N ASP A 37 25.96 -27.08 -1.92
CA ASP A 37 27.14 -26.64 -1.19
C ASP A 37 28.39 -26.81 -2.07
N PRO A 38 28.86 -25.73 -2.73
CA PRO A 38 30.00 -25.79 -3.64
C PRO A 38 31.33 -26.09 -2.93
N ASP A 39 31.39 -25.88 -1.61
CA ASP A 39 32.61 -26.09 -0.81
C ASP A 39 32.67 -27.50 -0.19
N ARG A 40 31.62 -28.32 -0.38
CA ARG A 40 31.55 -29.66 0.23
C ARG A 40 32.37 -30.69 -0.54
N PRO A 41 33.17 -31.52 0.14
CA PRO A 41 33.85 -32.66 -0.50
C PRO A 41 32.82 -33.65 -1.07
N LYS A 42 33.19 -34.35 -2.15
CA LYS A 42 32.35 -35.31 -2.91
C LYS A 42 31.27 -36.00 -2.06
N ASN A 43 30.06 -35.46 -2.12
CA ASN A 43 28.90 -35.94 -1.38
C ASN A 43 28.49 -37.32 -1.91
N ASP A 44 28.13 -38.25 -1.02
CA ASP A 44 27.47 -39.47 -1.47
C ASP A 44 26.06 -39.14 -2.01
N LYS A 45 25.56 -39.98 -2.92
CA LYS A 45 24.29 -39.73 -3.61
C LYS A 45 23.10 -39.68 -2.65
N GLY A 46 23.15 -40.39 -1.53
CA GLY A 46 22.08 -40.41 -0.53
C GLY A 46 21.98 -39.07 0.18
N THR A 47 23.11 -38.52 0.60
CA THR A 47 23.20 -37.18 1.20
C THR A 47 22.75 -36.09 0.23
N ILE A 48 23.21 -36.09 -1.03
CA ILE A 48 22.77 -35.07 -2.02
C ILE A 48 21.24 -35.02 -2.13
N VAL A 49 20.60 -36.18 -2.24
CA VAL A 49 19.13 -36.25 -2.34
C VAL A 49 18.47 -35.80 -1.05
N SER A 50 18.96 -36.24 0.10
CA SER A 50 18.39 -35.90 1.41
C SER A 50 18.49 -34.41 1.69
N ASP A 51 19.65 -33.81 1.44
CA ASP A 51 19.90 -32.39 1.64
C ASP A 51 19.06 -31.55 0.68
N THR A 52 18.95 -31.96 -0.59
CA THR A 52 18.05 -31.29 -1.56
C THR A 52 16.60 -31.27 -1.05
N ILE A 53 16.11 -32.41 -0.56
CA ILE A 53 14.74 -32.50 -0.02
C ILE A 53 14.58 -31.56 1.18
N GLN A 54 15.58 -31.51 2.07
CA GLN A 54 15.55 -30.67 3.26
C GLN A 54 15.54 -29.18 2.90
N VAL A 55 16.46 -28.74 2.04
CA VAL A 55 16.54 -27.34 1.55
C VAL A 55 15.24 -26.94 0.84
N LEU A 56 14.65 -27.82 0.02
CA LEU A 56 13.37 -27.54 -0.64
C LEU A 56 12.22 -27.38 0.37
N LYS A 57 12.21 -28.16 1.46
CA LYS A 57 11.20 -28.00 2.52
C LYS A 57 11.36 -26.68 3.26
N GLU A 58 12.59 -26.33 3.61
CA GLU A 58 12.93 -25.08 4.29
C GLU A 58 12.56 -23.88 3.43
N LEU A 59 12.99 -23.85 2.17
CA LEU A 59 12.65 -22.78 1.23
C LEU A 59 11.13 -22.65 1.01
N ASN A 60 10.41 -23.76 0.92
CA ASN A 60 8.95 -23.72 0.83
C ASN A 60 8.30 -23.16 2.11
N SER A 61 8.84 -23.49 3.29
CA SER A 61 8.36 -22.93 4.55
C SER A 61 8.60 -21.42 4.63
N GLU A 62 9.76 -20.97 4.15
CA GLU A 62 10.16 -19.58 4.12
C GLU A 62 9.29 -18.77 3.15
N VAL A 63 9.05 -19.29 1.95
CA VAL A 63 8.12 -18.68 0.98
C VAL A 63 6.71 -18.55 1.57
N LYS A 64 6.23 -19.55 2.31
CA LYS A 64 4.91 -19.47 2.98
C LYS A 64 4.90 -18.41 4.08
N ARG A 65 5.94 -18.34 4.90
CA ARG A 65 6.10 -17.34 5.97
C ARG A 65 6.12 -15.92 5.39
N LEU A 66 6.95 -15.68 4.39
CA LEU A 66 7.06 -14.37 3.73
C LEU A 66 5.74 -13.94 3.06
N LYS A 67 5.02 -14.87 2.43
CA LYS A 67 3.69 -14.57 1.87
C LYS A 67 2.69 -14.17 2.96
N LYS A 68 2.72 -14.85 4.11
CA LYS A 68 1.86 -14.50 5.25
C LYS A 68 2.21 -13.12 5.79
N GLU A 69 3.50 -12.83 5.99
CA GLU A 69 3.95 -11.53 6.50
C GLU A 69 3.64 -10.39 5.52
N HIS A 70 3.81 -10.61 4.22
CA HIS A 70 3.42 -9.64 3.20
C HIS A 70 1.92 -9.36 3.24
N ALA A 71 1.08 -10.39 3.39
CA ALA A 71 -0.36 -10.22 3.52
C ALA A 71 -0.73 -9.41 4.78
N LEU A 72 -0.13 -9.73 5.92
CA LEU A 72 -0.34 -9.00 7.18
C LEU A 72 0.10 -7.54 7.07
N LEU A 73 1.27 -7.27 6.48
CA LEU A 73 1.77 -5.91 6.31
C LEU A 73 0.90 -5.08 5.36
N CYS A 74 0.35 -5.72 4.31
CA CYS A 74 -0.60 -5.09 3.40
C CYS A 74 -1.92 -4.74 4.11
N GLU A 75 -2.42 -5.65 4.94
CA GLU A 75 -3.61 -5.44 5.78
C GLU A 75 -3.39 -4.27 6.76
N GLU A 76 -2.28 -4.28 7.50
CA GLU A 76 -1.92 -3.19 8.43
C GLU A 76 -1.79 -1.84 7.70
N THR A 77 -1.15 -1.83 6.51
CA THR A 77 -1.05 -0.61 5.70
C THR A 77 -2.42 -0.11 5.26
N HIS A 78 -3.33 -1.02 4.92
CA HIS A 78 -4.70 -0.68 4.53
C HIS A 78 -5.48 -0.09 5.71
N GLU A 79 -5.44 -0.75 6.87
CA GLU A 79 -6.08 -0.30 8.10
C GLU A 79 -5.57 1.09 8.52
N LEU A 80 -4.26 1.30 8.57
CA LEU A 80 -3.67 2.61 8.91
C LEU A 80 -4.06 3.69 7.90
N THR A 81 -4.17 3.34 6.62
CA THR A 81 -4.61 4.28 5.59
C THR A 81 -6.08 4.65 5.77
N GLN A 82 -6.92 3.69 6.14
CA GLN A 82 -8.32 3.91 6.47
C GLN A 82 -8.45 4.82 7.71
N GLU A 83 -7.80 4.48 8.82
CA GLU A 83 -7.84 5.26 10.06
C GLU A 83 -7.36 6.70 9.83
N LYS A 84 -6.26 6.89 9.08
CA LYS A 84 -5.79 8.22 8.68
C LYS A 84 -6.86 9.01 7.91
N ASN A 85 -7.61 8.35 7.03
CA ASN A 85 -8.67 9.01 6.26
C ASN A 85 -9.86 9.38 7.15
N GLU A 86 -10.28 8.48 8.05
CA GLU A 86 -11.35 8.71 9.03
C GLU A 86 -11.02 9.91 9.93
N ILE A 87 -9.81 9.96 10.51
CA ILE A 87 -9.35 11.10 11.32
C ILE A 87 -9.39 12.41 10.52
N ARG A 88 -9.02 12.37 9.23
CA ARG A 88 -9.04 13.56 8.38
C ARG A 88 -10.48 14.03 8.13
N GLU A 89 -11.41 13.12 7.93
CA GLU A 89 -12.83 13.41 7.77
C GLU A 89 -13.44 13.98 9.06
N GLU A 90 -13.19 13.35 10.21
CA GLU A 90 -13.64 13.84 11.51
C GLU A 90 -13.09 15.24 11.81
N LYS A 91 -11.79 15.47 11.55
CA LYS A 91 -11.17 16.78 11.71
C LYS A 91 -11.81 17.84 10.82
N ALA A 92 -12.12 17.50 9.57
CA ALA A 92 -12.79 18.42 8.64
C ALA A 92 -14.23 18.72 9.07
N SER A 93 -14.96 17.69 9.49
CA SER A 93 -16.33 17.78 10.01
C SER A 93 -16.40 18.66 11.25
N LEU A 94 -15.51 18.43 12.23
CA LEU A 94 -15.45 19.23 13.45
C LEU A 94 -15.11 20.70 13.15
N LYS A 95 -14.13 20.95 12.26
CA LYS A 95 -13.78 22.32 11.84
C LYS A 95 -14.96 23.03 11.18
N SER A 96 -15.71 22.33 10.32
CA SER A 96 -16.92 22.84 9.68
C SER A 96 -18.01 23.17 10.71
N SER A 97 -18.27 22.25 11.64
CA SER A 97 -19.25 22.43 12.71
C SER A 97 -18.94 23.64 13.61
N ILE A 98 -17.68 23.79 14.03
CA ILE A 98 -17.22 24.97 14.80
C ILE A 98 -17.43 26.25 14.00
N GLN A 99 -17.07 26.25 12.72
CA GLN A 99 -17.23 27.43 11.85
C GLN A 99 -18.71 27.79 11.65
N GLN A 100 -19.57 26.80 11.46
CA GLN A 100 -21.01 26.99 11.32
C GLN A 100 -21.63 27.52 12.61
N ASN A 101 -21.26 26.97 13.77
CA ASN A 101 -21.76 27.42 15.07
C ASN A 101 -21.37 28.88 15.35
N LEU A 102 -20.12 29.26 15.07
CA LEU A 102 -19.65 30.64 15.21
C LEU A 102 -20.42 31.60 14.28
N ARG A 103 -20.65 31.21 13.02
CA ARG A 103 -21.46 31.99 12.08
C ARG A 103 -22.90 32.17 12.57
N ALA A 104 -23.50 31.11 13.12
CA ALA A 104 -24.85 31.17 13.68
C ALA A 104 -24.93 32.10 14.90
N GLN A 105 -23.94 32.06 15.79
CA GLN A 105 -23.85 32.96 16.94
C GLN A 105 -23.68 34.42 16.51
N GLN A 106 -22.78 34.68 15.55
CA GLN A 106 -22.60 36.03 14.99
C GLN A 106 -23.91 36.56 14.39
N HIS A 107 -24.61 35.72 13.61
CA HIS A 107 -25.90 36.09 13.01
C HIS A 107 -26.96 36.40 14.07
N GLN A 108 -27.06 35.61 15.15
CA GLN A 108 -27.94 35.92 16.28
C GLN A 108 -27.59 37.25 16.96
N GLN A 109 -26.30 37.55 17.17
CA GLN A 109 -25.89 38.83 17.74
C GLN A 109 -26.22 40.01 16.83
N THR A 110 -26.12 39.84 15.51
CA THR A 110 -26.50 40.91 14.56
C THR A 110 -28.02 41.09 14.47
N GLN A 111 -28.80 40.01 14.63
CA GLN A 111 -30.26 40.04 14.67
C GLN A 111 -30.82 40.62 15.99
N GLY A 112 -30.06 40.54 17.10
CA GLY A 112 -30.44 41.08 18.42
C GLY A 112 -30.12 42.58 18.63
N PHE A 113 -29.39 43.21 17.71
CA PHE A 113 -29.05 44.65 17.76
C PHE A 113 -29.68 45.39 16.57
N VAL A 114 -30.99 45.27 16.41
CA VAL A 114 -31.76 46.28 15.68
C VAL A 114 -32.15 47.31 16.72
N VAL A 115 -31.34 48.34 16.92
CA VAL A 115 -31.82 49.55 17.58
C VAL A 115 -32.80 50.18 16.59
N PRO A 116 -34.11 50.29 16.89
CA PRO A 116 -35.03 51.04 16.05
C PRO A 116 -34.68 52.51 16.23
N TRP A 117 -33.77 53.01 15.40
CA TRP A 117 -33.45 54.42 15.33
C TRP A 117 -34.58 55.12 14.58
N ASP A 118 -35.73 55.32 15.22
CA ASP A 118 -36.50 56.55 14.96
C ASP A 118 -37.52 56.80 16.06
N SER A 119 -37.16 57.68 16.98
CA SER A 119 -38.11 58.51 17.71
C SER A 119 -37.35 59.75 18.14
N GLN A 120 -37.36 60.71 17.22
CA GLN A 120 -36.94 62.09 17.41
C GLN A 120 -37.66 62.67 18.64
N LEU A 121 -36.93 62.91 19.73
CA LEU A 121 -37.28 63.91 20.72
C LEU A 121 -36.02 64.69 21.12
N LEU A 122 -35.83 65.74 20.34
CA LEU A 122 -35.36 67.07 20.71
C LEU A 122 -35.18 67.28 22.23
N MET A 123 -33.97 67.72 22.63
CA MET A 123 -33.61 68.63 23.73
C MET A 123 -32.45 68.11 24.61
N ALA A 124 -31.25 68.67 24.41
CA ALA A 124 -30.42 69.21 25.50
C ALA A 124 -29.23 70.04 24.95
N PRO A 125 -28.91 71.21 25.53
CA PRO A 125 -27.90 72.13 24.99
C PRO A 125 -26.48 71.96 25.60
N SER A 126 -25.48 72.27 24.75
CA SER A 126 -24.17 72.90 24.97
C SER A 126 -23.35 72.58 26.23
N TYR A 127 -22.18 71.95 26.07
CA TYR A 127 -20.91 72.33 26.75
C TYR A 127 -19.68 71.80 25.99
N PRO A 128 -18.59 72.58 25.82
CA PRO A 128 -17.30 72.08 25.36
C PRO A 128 -16.40 71.77 26.55
N PHE A 129 -15.99 70.51 26.71
CA PHE A 129 -14.86 70.15 27.58
C PHE A 129 -13.99 69.11 26.87
N PRO A 130 -12.66 69.29 26.81
CA PRO A 130 -11.77 68.27 26.27
C PRO A 130 -11.59 67.17 27.32
N ILE A 131 -12.17 66.00 27.09
CA ILE A 131 -11.78 64.79 27.82
C ILE A 131 -10.50 64.27 27.17
N ALA A 132 -9.42 64.28 27.93
CA ALA A 132 -8.20 63.57 27.59
C ALA A 132 -8.54 62.08 27.44
N VAL A 133 -8.48 61.57 26.21
CA VAL A 133 -8.59 60.13 25.94
C VAL A 133 -7.31 59.48 26.51
N PRO A 134 -7.39 58.49 27.41
CA PRO A 134 -6.23 57.69 27.72
C PRO A 134 -5.87 56.92 26.44
N MET A 135 -4.76 57.32 25.82
CA MET A 135 -4.13 56.56 24.75
C MET A 135 -3.59 55.27 25.39
N HIS A 136 -4.43 54.23 25.48
CA HIS A 136 -3.94 52.89 25.70
C HIS A 136 -3.17 52.49 24.44
N HIS A 137 -1.88 52.78 24.45
CA HIS A 137 -0.90 52.14 23.61
C HIS A 137 -1.09 50.63 23.81
N ARG A 138 -1.78 50.00 22.87
CA ARG A 138 -1.75 48.55 22.74
C ARG A 138 -0.33 48.21 22.30
N ALA A 139 0.56 48.05 23.27
CA ALA A 139 1.81 47.36 23.03
C ALA A 139 1.43 46.05 22.35
N ALA A 140 1.92 45.86 21.12
CA ALA A 140 1.88 44.58 20.46
C ALA A 140 2.70 43.61 21.33
N GLN A 141 2.03 42.98 22.30
CA GLN A 141 2.59 41.84 22.98
C GLN A 141 2.58 40.72 21.95
N VAL A 142 3.73 40.55 21.31
CA VAL A 142 4.10 39.31 20.64
C VAL A 142 3.95 38.21 21.70
N PRO A 143 3.11 37.18 21.50
CA PRO A 143 2.99 36.11 22.47
C PRO A 143 4.38 35.49 22.68
N PRO A 144 4.80 35.19 23.92
CA PRO A 144 6.03 34.45 24.12
C PRO A 144 5.87 33.08 23.45
N LEU A 145 6.72 32.82 22.47
CA LEU A 145 6.96 31.48 21.97
C LEU A 145 7.49 30.66 23.15
N PHE A 146 6.62 29.86 23.77
CA PHE A 146 7.08 28.78 24.62
C PHE A 146 7.82 27.79 23.72
N ALA A 147 9.14 27.88 23.77
CA ALA A 147 10.03 26.83 23.32
C ALA A 147 9.80 25.61 24.22
N ASN A 148 8.88 24.72 23.83
CA ASN A 148 8.90 23.36 24.33
C ASN A 148 9.91 22.59 23.48
N ALA A 149 11.13 22.45 24.00
CA ALA A 149 12.11 21.53 23.46
C ALA A 149 11.68 20.11 23.82
N THR A 150 10.89 19.47 22.95
CA THR A 150 10.92 18.01 22.86
C THR A 150 11.91 17.64 21.74
N PRO A 151 12.95 16.85 22.00
CA PRO A 151 13.79 16.32 20.95
C PRO A 151 13.04 15.17 20.28
N THR A 152 12.06 15.49 19.44
CA THR A 152 11.58 14.52 18.43
C THR A 152 12.52 14.63 17.25
N THR A 153 13.39 13.64 17.13
CA THR A 153 14.22 13.36 15.96
C THR A 153 13.31 13.26 14.73
N TYR A 154 13.13 14.38 14.04
CA TYR A 154 12.52 14.41 12.72
C TYR A 154 13.57 13.86 11.73
N ILE A 155 13.45 12.58 11.38
CA ILE A 155 14.18 12.00 10.26
C ILE A 155 13.38 12.39 8.99
N PRO A 156 13.93 13.21 8.08
CA PRO A 156 13.31 13.39 6.77
C PRO A 156 13.54 12.09 5.98
N TYR A 157 12.47 11.36 5.71
CA TYR A 157 12.52 10.32 4.68
C TYR A 157 12.75 11.02 3.34
N LEU A 158 13.95 10.83 2.78
CA LEU A 158 14.22 11.10 1.37
C LEU A 158 13.24 10.26 0.55
N THR A 159 12.39 10.92 -0.21
CA THR A 159 11.55 10.31 -1.24
C THR A 159 12.44 9.59 -2.26
N PRO A 160 12.24 8.28 -2.52
CA PRO A 160 12.89 7.65 -3.67
C PRO A 160 12.31 8.29 -4.92
N ALA A 161 13.19 8.75 -5.80
CA ALA A 161 12.84 9.23 -7.13
C ALA A 161 12.10 8.12 -7.88
N MET A 162 10.80 8.32 -8.11
CA MET A 162 10.03 7.49 -9.04
C MET A 162 10.62 7.70 -10.45
N PRO A 163 10.92 6.64 -11.21
CA PRO A 163 11.31 6.81 -12.60
C PRO A 163 10.12 7.40 -13.37
N ARG A 164 10.38 8.55 -13.98
CA ARG A 164 9.52 9.29 -14.89
C ARG A 164 9.06 8.36 -16.00
N VAL A 165 7.78 7.99 -15.99
CA VAL A 165 7.13 7.37 -17.15
C VAL A 165 7.05 8.44 -18.23
N ASP A 166 7.69 8.17 -19.37
CA ASP A 166 7.74 9.08 -20.51
C ASP A 166 6.34 9.46 -20.98
N GLN A 167 6.14 10.77 -21.09
CA GLN A 167 4.98 11.38 -21.72
C GLN A 167 5.33 11.64 -23.19
N PRO A 168 4.64 11.04 -24.18
CA PRO A 168 4.85 11.42 -25.56
C PRO A 168 4.06 12.71 -25.86
N ALA A 169 4.81 13.72 -26.28
CA ALA A 169 4.29 14.98 -26.81
C ALA A 169 3.56 14.75 -28.14
N ALA A 170 2.42 15.41 -28.29
CA ALA A 170 1.66 15.45 -29.52
C ALA A 170 2.42 16.20 -30.62
N LEU A 171 2.63 15.55 -31.77
CA LEU A 171 2.83 16.21 -33.05
C LEU A 171 1.90 15.57 -34.09
N ASN A 172 1.28 16.46 -34.86
CA ASN A 172 0.19 16.22 -35.80
C ASN A 172 0.69 15.74 -37.19
N VAL A 173 -0.22 15.03 -37.88
CA VAL A 173 -0.37 14.87 -39.36
C VAL A 173 0.46 13.78 -40.08
N SER A 174 -0.19 12.65 -40.38
CA SER A 174 -0.60 12.28 -41.76
C SER A 174 -1.37 10.96 -41.80
N ALA A 175 -2.30 10.87 -42.75
CA ALA A 175 -3.37 9.90 -42.85
C ALA A 175 -2.98 8.53 -43.44
N SER A 176 -3.62 7.46 -42.95
CA SER A 176 -4.25 6.37 -43.73
C SER A 176 -4.77 5.27 -42.77
N GLY A 177 -6.05 4.90 -42.87
CA GLY A 177 -6.66 3.78 -42.12
C GLY A 177 -6.43 2.41 -42.80
N PRO A 178 -7.15 1.31 -42.44
CA PRO A 178 -8.29 1.23 -41.51
C PRO A 178 -8.35 0.03 -40.53
N ARG A 179 -9.26 0.18 -39.54
CA ARG A 179 -10.19 -0.80 -38.88
C ARG A 179 -9.69 -2.12 -38.26
N ALA A 180 -9.92 -2.22 -36.94
CA ALA A 180 -10.75 -3.22 -36.21
C ALA A 180 -10.26 -3.28 -34.75
N GLY A 181 -11.01 -3.24 -33.65
CA GLY A 181 -12.43 -3.16 -33.31
C GLY A 181 -12.54 -3.15 -31.77
N THR A 182 -13.70 -2.69 -31.24
CA THR A 182 -14.20 -2.79 -29.84
C THR A 182 -13.34 -2.15 -28.75
N ALA A 183 -13.60 -0.98 -28.16
CA ALA A 183 -14.82 -0.33 -27.63
C ALA A 183 -15.46 -1.03 -26.41
N ASN A 184 -15.27 -0.36 -25.26
CA ASN A 184 -16.15 -0.23 -24.09
C ASN A 184 -16.21 -1.46 -23.16
N SER A 185 -16.41 -1.37 -21.85
CA SER A 185 -17.01 -0.32 -21.03
C SER A 185 -16.59 -0.54 -19.57
N THR A 186 -16.43 0.56 -18.84
CA THR A 186 -16.42 0.61 -17.37
C THR A 186 -17.74 0.11 -16.81
N ASP A 187 -17.71 -0.67 -15.73
CA ASP A 187 -18.78 -0.63 -14.73
C ASP A 187 -18.23 -0.89 -13.31
N VAL A 188 -18.46 0.11 -12.48
CA VAL A 188 -18.35 0.11 -11.03
C VAL A 188 -19.68 -0.45 -10.52
N ALA A 189 -19.64 -1.58 -9.82
CA ALA A 189 -20.77 -2.04 -9.03
C ALA A 189 -20.25 -2.55 -7.69
N THR A 190 -20.29 -1.66 -6.71
CA THR A 190 -20.42 -2.02 -5.30
C THR A 190 -21.76 -2.71 -5.13
N ASP A 191 -21.78 -3.98 -4.74
CA ASP A 191 -22.88 -4.47 -3.92
C ASP A 191 -22.40 -5.49 -2.91
N LEU A 192 -22.73 -5.17 -1.66
CA LEU A 192 -22.34 -5.82 -0.44
C LEU A 192 -23.66 -6.25 0.21
N GLU A 193 -24.14 -7.46 -0.03
CA GLU A 193 -25.24 -8.02 0.76
C GLU A 193 -24.93 -9.45 1.22
N LEU A 194 -24.48 -9.52 2.48
CA LEU A 194 -24.57 -10.68 3.34
C LEU A 194 -26.04 -10.89 3.74
N LYS A 195 -26.68 -11.94 3.22
CA LYS A 195 -27.96 -12.44 3.74
C LYS A 195 -27.96 -13.96 3.80
N ILE A 196 -27.67 -14.50 4.98
CA ILE A 196 -27.98 -15.90 5.31
C ILE A 196 -29.29 -15.89 6.11
N PRO A 197 -30.35 -16.55 5.62
CA PRO A 197 -31.38 -17.05 6.51
C PRO A 197 -31.72 -18.52 6.24
N GLY A 198 -31.79 -19.31 7.31
CA GLY A 198 -32.86 -20.31 7.44
C GLY A 198 -32.46 -21.78 7.44
N SER A 199 -32.25 -22.29 8.66
CA SER A 199 -32.47 -23.67 9.10
C SER A 199 -33.80 -24.28 8.64
N LYS A 200 -33.79 -25.55 8.17
CA LYS A 200 -34.84 -26.59 8.41
C LYS A 200 -34.18 -27.99 8.34
N VAL A 201 -33.99 -28.68 9.47
CA VAL A 201 -34.86 -29.70 10.10
C VAL A 201 -34.83 -31.05 9.37
N GLU A 202 -34.33 -32.04 10.11
CA GLU A 202 -34.35 -33.48 9.84
C GLU A 202 -35.73 -34.00 9.40
N HIS A 203 -35.72 -34.96 8.48
CA HIS A 203 -36.70 -36.04 8.49
C HIS A 203 -36.04 -37.38 8.15
N LYS A 204 -35.89 -38.22 9.18
CA LYS A 204 -35.80 -39.69 9.06
C LYS A 204 -37.04 -40.21 8.35
N LYS A 205 -36.87 -41.14 7.40
CA LYS A 205 -37.88 -42.16 7.15
C LYS A 205 -37.28 -43.46 6.58
N LEU A 206 -37.47 -44.51 7.38
CA LEU A 206 -37.52 -45.96 7.11
C LEU A 206 -36.36 -46.60 6.33
#